data_AF-A0A0N0JSM4-F1
#
_entry.id   AF-A0A0N0JSM4-F1
#
_cell.length_a   1.000
_cell.length_b   1.000
_cell.length_c   1.000
_cell.angle_alpha   90.00
_cell.angle_beta   90.00
_cell.angle_gamma   90.00
#
_symmetry.space_group_name_H-M   'P 1'
#
loop_
_entity.id
_entity.type
_entity.pdbx_description
1 polymer ?
#
loop_
_entity_poly.entity_id
_entity_poly.type
_entity_poly.pdbx_seq_one_letter_code
_entity_poly.pdbx_strand_id
1 'polypeptide(L)'
;MPAPTLITDLSPVIASNSPPGTEPIGTADDYLRALSAFIRQTYNVSGTLANLRAQLDSIYAPTTGSVTYAPIASPTFTGTVTAPAFSGPLTGNVTGTVTGSASLNVLKSGDTMTGTLNGTAVSMSGNVSGAALVPTGSTVPANGVYLPAANTVGIATNSTLGLRQDASGNVGIGATPGARLTVDAGAGQYASFNTSSAGSAFIGFSVGGTNSGFIGNANGVTGGSSSDFALRGQGALVFATGGITERMRIDASGNTTPGANNTQSLGSGSLRWSTVFATTFDGSGASLTSLNATQLASGTVPDARFPATLPAVSGANLTALNASQLTTGTVPSARITAVAAGATINGNEIGTRSLPVNSQSTGYTLVVADRGQMVSTTAGVTVPNSVFAAGDVVTIYNNSAAAITITQGASHTLRQAGTTNTGNRTLAARGIANVTFVSGTESVITGAGVS
;
A
#
# COMPACT_ATOMS: atom_id res chain seq x y z
N MET A 1 -89.52 -82.25 2.48
CA MET A 1 -90.62 -82.70 1.59
C MET A 1 -90.27 -82.30 0.16
N PRO A 2 -90.65 -83.12 -0.84
CA PRO A 2 -89.79 -83.52 -1.96
C PRO A 2 -89.73 -82.51 -3.11
N ALA A 3 -88.67 -82.59 -3.91
CA ALA A 3 -88.60 -81.99 -5.23
C ALA A 3 -89.49 -82.75 -6.22
N PRO A 4 -90.15 -82.03 -7.14
CA PRO A 4 -90.42 -82.53 -8.50
C PRO A 4 -89.68 -81.61 -9.50
N THR A 5 -88.60 -82.12 -10.10
CA THR A 5 -88.53 -82.57 -11.51
C THR A 5 -88.78 -81.48 -12.56
N LEU A 6 -87.67 -81.16 -13.23
CA LEU A 6 -87.49 -80.46 -14.51
C LEU A 6 -88.68 -80.63 -15.47
N ILE A 7 -89.31 -79.53 -15.89
CA ILE A 7 -90.10 -79.49 -17.12
C ILE A 7 -89.10 -79.31 -18.27
N THR A 8 -88.69 -80.42 -18.86
CA THR A 8 -87.96 -80.50 -20.13
C THR A 8 -88.94 -80.87 -21.22
N ASP A 9 -89.78 -79.94 -21.66
CA ASP A 9 -90.41 -79.87 -22.99
C ASP A 9 -91.44 -78.72 -22.97
N LEU A 10 -91.23 -77.68 -23.79
CA LEU A 10 -92.22 -76.66 -24.10
C LEU A 10 -92.41 -76.57 -25.62
N SER A 11 -92.51 -77.72 -26.28
CA SER A 11 -93.21 -77.82 -27.56
C SER A 11 -94.72 -77.94 -27.28
N PRO A 12 -95.58 -77.00 -27.72
CA PRO A 12 -97.01 -77.16 -27.58
C PRO A 12 -97.50 -78.25 -28.54
N VAL A 13 -97.67 -79.46 -28.00
CA VAL A 13 -98.53 -80.50 -28.56
C VAL A 13 -99.97 -80.02 -28.42
N ILE A 14 -100.60 -79.61 -29.52
CA ILE A 14 -102.05 -79.46 -29.60
C ILE A 14 -102.61 -80.77 -30.16
N ALA A 15 -103.05 -81.66 -29.27
CA ALA A 15 -104.02 -82.71 -29.61
C ALA A 15 -105.42 -82.08 -29.50
N SER A 16 -106.43 -82.38 -30.30
CA SER A 16 -106.60 -83.17 -31.53
C SER A 16 -108.10 -83.08 -31.88
N ASN A 17 -108.41 -83.09 -33.18
CA ASN A 17 -109.71 -83.35 -33.87
C ASN A 17 -110.11 -82.15 -34.76
N SER A 18 -110.00 -82.08 -36.10
CA SER A 18 -109.54 -82.87 -37.27
C SER A 18 -109.74 -81.91 -38.49
N PRO A 19 -109.29 -82.12 -39.75
CA PRO A 19 -108.10 -82.78 -40.34
C PRO A 19 -107.25 -81.79 -41.23
N PRO A 20 -106.10 -82.21 -41.80
CA PRO A 20 -105.06 -81.32 -42.35
C PRO A 20 -105.21 -80.98 -43.85
N GLY A 21 -104.80 -79.75 -44.23
CA GLY A 21 -104.41 -79.38 -45.59
C GLY A 21 -104.77 -77.95 -46.02
N THR A 22 -103.73 -77.13 -46.31
CA THR A 22 -103.68 -75.82 -47.02
C THR A 22 -103.70 -74.52 -46.18
N GLU A 23 -102.49 -73.97 -45.97
CA GLU A 23 -102.10 -72.69 -45.35
C GLU A 23 -102.79 -71.44 -45.94
N PRO A 24 -102.80 -70.30 -45.21
CA PRO A 24 -102.41 -69.04 -45.86
C PRO A 24 -101.39 -68.21 -45.06
N ILE A 25 -100.22 -68.13 -45.68
CA ILE A 25 -99.17 -67.11 -45.66
C ILE A 25 -99.71 -65.69 -45.32
N GLY A 26 -99.40 -65.21 -44.11
CA GLY A 26 -99.61 -63.80 -43.73
C GLY A 26 -98.55 -62.89 -44.37
N THR A 27 -98.94 -61.67 -44.71
CA THR A 27 -98.01 -60.64 -45.23
C THR A 27 -96.86 -60.44 -44.24
N ALA A 28 -95.62 -60.31 -44.75
CA ALA A 28 -94.39 -60.19 -43.95
C ALA A 28 -94.48 -59.15 -42.79
N ASP A 29 -95.34 -58.14 -42.94
CA ASP A 29 -95.61 -57.12 -41.93
C ASP A 29 -96.29 -57.64 -40.65
N ASP A 30 -97.14 -58.67 -40.72
CA ASP A 30 -97.80 -59.22 -39.53
C ASP A 30 -96.89 -60.15 -38.73
N TYR A 31 -95.99 -60.88 -39.40
CA TYR A 31 -94.93 -61.63 -38.73
C TYR A 31 -93.92 -60.68 -38.05
N LEU A 32 -93.58 -59.57 -38.69
CA LEU A 32 -92.73 -58.54 -38.11
C LEU A 32 -93.43 -57.80 -36.94
N ARG A 33 -94.74 -57.55 -37.01
CA ARG A 33 -95.51 -56.98 -35.90
C ARG A 33 -95.58 -57.93 -34.70
N ALA A 34 -95.88 -59.21 -34.92
CA ALA A 34 -95.93 -60.22 -33.86
C ALA A 34 -94.57 -60.43 -33.19
N LEU A 35 -93.49 -60.51 -33.98
CA LEU A 35 -92.13 -60.58 -33.48
C LEU A 35 -91.75 -59.30 -32.71
N SER A 36 -92.13 -58.13 -33.21
CA SER A 36 -91.91 -56.85 -32.52
C SER A 36 -92.69 -56.74 -31.21
N ALA A 37 -93.91 -57.29 -31.14
CA ALA A 37 -94.73 -57.30 -29.94
C ALA A 37 -94.16 -58.24 -28.87
N PHE A 38 -93.71 -59.43 -29.29
CA PHE A 38 -93.05 -60.41 -28.42
C PHE A 38 -91.74 -59.85 -27.83
N ILE A 39 -90.94 -59.15 -28.64
CA ILE A 39 -89.69 -58.53 -28.18
C ILE A 39 -89.98 -57.34 -27.24
N ARG A 40 -90.98 -56.49 -27.55
CA ARG A 40 -91.41 -55.38 -26.67
C ARG A 40 -91.90 -55.88 -25.31
N GLN A 41 -92.62 -57.01 -25.29
CA GLN A 41 -93.16 -57.61 -24.07
C GLN A 41 -92.07 -58.28 -23.21
N THR A 42 -91.08 -58.90 -23.84
CA THR A 42 -90.02 -59.64 -23.12
C THR A 42 -88.92 -58.72 -22.58
N TYR A 43 -88.64 -57.58 -23.24
CA TYR A 43 -87.49 -56.73 -22.93
C TYR A 43 -87.83 -55.25 -22.62
N ASN A 44 -89.12 -54.91 -22.51
CA ASN A 44 -89.62 -53.61 -22.04
C ASN A 44 -89.09 -52.38 -22.83
N VAL A 45 -89.06 -52.48 -24.17
CA VAL A 45 -88.51 -51.45 -25.06
C VAL A 45 -89.63 -50.58 -25.67
N SER A 46 -89.59 -49.25 -25.44
CA SER A 46 -90.49 -48.27 -26.09
C SER A 46 -89.75 -47.45 -27.15
N GLY A 47 -90.17 -47.52 -28.43
CA GLY A 47 -89.56 -46.76 -29.54
C GLY A 47 -89.87 -47.30 -30.96
N THR A 48 -89.58 -46.50 -31.99
CA THR A 48 -89.76 -46.79 -33.43
C THR A 48 -88.84 -47.91 -33.92
N LEU A 49 -89.24 -48.64 -34.99
CA LEU A 49 -88.57 -49.84 -35.52
C LEU A 49 -87.07 -49.66 -35.86
N ALA A 50 -86.64 -48.42 -36.14
CA ALA A 50 -85.23 -48.07 -36.34
C ALA A 50 -84.36 -48.30 -35.08
N ASN A 51 -84.93 -48.11 -33.88
CA ASN A 51 -84.23 -48.37 -32.60
C ASN A 51 -84.14 -49.89 -32.31
N LEU A 52 -85.05 -50.69 -32.88
CA LEU A 52 -85.10 -52.14 -32.68
C LEU A 52 -83.93 -52.86 -33.39
N ARG A 53 -83.49 -52.38 -34.56
CA ARG A 53 -82.29 -52.93 -35.24
C ARG A 53 -81.00 -52.65 -34.45
N ALA A 54 -80.85 -51.46 -33.89
CA ALA A 54 -79.68 -51.09 -33.11
C ALA A 54 -79.57 -51.86 -31.78
N GLN A 55 -80.70 -52.21 -31.15
CA GLN A 55 -80.72 -53.00 -29.92
C GLN A 55 -80.60 -54.51 -30.15
N LEU A 56 -81.12 -55.05 -31.27
CA LEU A 56 -81.02 -56.49 -31.56
C LEU A 56 -79.58 -56.92 -31.91
N ASP A 57 -78.80 -56.06 -32.58
CA ASP A 57 -77.36 -56.29 -32.82
C ASP A 57 -76.52 -56.29 -31.52
N SER A 58 -77.03 -55.70 -30.43
CA SER A 58 -76.34 -55.70 -29.12
C SER A 58 -76.44 -57.04 -28.36
N ILE A 59 -77.36 -57.93 -28.77
CA ILE A 59 -77.70 -59.15 -28.04
C ILE A 59 -77.09 -60.42 -28.68
N TYR A 60 -76.59 -60.36 -29.92
CA TYR A 60 -76.07 -61.54 -30.65
C TYR A 60 -74.67 -61.33 -31.24
N ALA A 61 -73.66 -61.12 -30.38
CA ALA A 61 -72.26 -61.22 -30.76
C ALA A 61 -71.68 -62.58 -30.33
N PRO A 62 -71.10 -63.40 -31.23
CA PRO A 62 -70.44 -64.64 -30.86
C PRO A 62 -69.20 -64.37 -30.02
N THR A 63 -69.00 -65.21 -29.00
CA THR A 63 -67.72 -65.41 -28.32
C THR A 63 -66.62 -65.60 -29.37
N THR A 64 -65.55 -64.81 -29.27
CA THR A 64 -64.33 -64.78 -30.13
C THR A 64 -64.34 -63.98 -31.44
N GLY A 65 -64.98 -62.80 -31.44
CA GLY A 65 -64.69 -61.74 -32.42
C GLY A 65 -65.02 -60.36 -31.86
N SER A 66 -64.14 -59.37 -32.06
CA SER A 66 -64.39 -57.98 -31.68
C SER A 66 -65.57 -57.42 -32.48
N VAL A 67 -66.76 -57.36 -31.87
CA VAL A 67 -67.92 -56.71 -32.47
C VAL A 67 -67.84 -55.21 -32.24
N THR A 68 -67.66 -54.46 -33.33
CA THR A 68 -67.76 -53.00 -33.33
C THR A 68 -69.24 -52.64 -33.37
N TYR A 69 -69.84 -52.39 -32.21
CA TYR A 69 -71.20 -51.84 -32.13
C TYR A 69 -71.26 -50.44 -32.77
N ALA A 70 -72.36 -50.13 -33.46
CA ALA A 70 -72.59 -48.77 -33.96
C ALA A 70 -72.57 -47.80 -32.77
N PRO A 71 -71.81 -46.68 -32.86
CA PRO A 71 -71.69 -45.76 -31.75
C PRO A 71 -73.06 -45.20 -31.36
N ILE A 72 -73.45 -45.36 -30.10
CA ILE A 72 -74.58 -44.61 -29.54
C ILE A 72 -74.14 -43.15 -29.61
N ALA A 73 -74.82 -42.34 -30.40
CA ALA A 73 -74.48 -40.93 -30.52
C ALA A 73 -74.81 -40.22 -29.19
N SER A 74 -73.79 -39.85 -28.41
CA SER A 74 -73.88 -39.03 -27.19
C SER A 74 -74.67 -39.64 -26.01
N PRO A 75 -74.28 -40.80 -25.46
CA PRO A 75 -74.93 -41.35 -24.27
C PRO A 75 -74.68 -40.45 -23.05
N THR A 76 -75.74 -40.12 -22.30
CA THR A 76 -75.63 -39.49 -20.98
C THR A 76 -75.71 -40.57 -19.92
N PHE A 77 -74.65 -40.73 -19.13
CA PHE A 77 -74.64 -41.66 -17.98
C PHE A 77 -74.85 -40.85 -16.69
N THR A 78 -75.85 -41.23 -15.89
CA THR A 78 -76.21 -40.54 -14.64
C THR A 78 -75.72 -41.28 -13.37
N GLY A 79 -74.82 -42.25 -13.52
CA GLY A 79 -74.27 -43.06 -12.43
C GLY A 79 -72.81 -43.48 -12.66
N THR A 80 -72.27 -44.35 -11.78
CA THR A 80 -70.89 -44.83 -11.89
C THR A 80 -70.67 -45.61 -13.18
N VAL A 81 -69.81 -45.09 -14.04
CA VAL A 81 -69.36 -45.79 -15.24
C VAL A 81 -68.14 -46.63 -14.89
N THR A 82 -68.30 -47.96 -14.85
CA THR A 82 -67.18 -48.91 -14.72
C THR A 82 -66.84 -49.43 -16.11
N ALA A 83 -65.70 -49.01 -16.66
CA ALA A 83 -65.20 -49.47 -17.95
C ALA A 83 -63.73 -49.91 -17.82
N PRO A 84 -63.30 -50.99 -18.53
CA PRO A 84 -61.91 -51.43 -18.51
C PRO A 84 -60.96 -50.42 -19.17
N ALA A 85 -61.50 -49.55 -20.05
CA ALA A 85 -60.81 -48.40 -20.61
C ALA A 85 -61.83 -47.32 -21.01
N PHE A 86 -61.45 -46.06 -20.89
CA PHE A 86 -62.16 -44.93 -21.49
C PHE A 86 -61.32 -44.37 -22.63
N SER A 87 -61.93 -44.19 -23.81
CA SER A 87 -61.28 -43.62 -24.99
C SER A 87 -62.07 -42.41 -25.45
N GLY A 88 -61.54 -41.22 -25.20
CA GLY A 88 -62.18 -39.93 -25.51
C GLY A 88 -61.72 -38.81 -24.57
N PRO A 89 -62.01 -37.54 -24.87
CA PRO A 89 -61.80 -36.44 -23.93
C PRO A 89 -62.80 -36.54 -22.77
N LEU A 90 -62.31 -36.47 -21.53
CA LEU A 90 -63.17 -36.32 -20.36
C LEU A 90 -63.40 -34.83 -20.12
N THR A 91 -64.55 -34.32 -20.54
CA THR A 91 -64.94 -32.92 -20.34
C THR A 91 -65.77 -32.80 -19.05
N GLY A 92 -65.12 -32.53 -17.93
CA GLY A 92 -65.78 -32.38 -16.61
C GLY A 92 -64.77 -32.48 -15.45
N ASN A 93 -65.23 -32.18 -14.24
CA ASN A 93 -64.40 -32.33 -13.04
C ASN A 93 -64.20 -33.82 -12.73
N VAL A 94 -62.94 -34.25 -12.65
CA VAL A 94 -62.60 -35.58 -12.13
C VAL A 94 -62.48 -35.48 -10.62
N THR A 95 -63.54 -35.87 -9.90
CA THR A 95 -63.54 -35.93 -8.44
C THR A 95 -63.22 -37.36 -8.00
N GLY A 96 -61.96 -37.66 -7.67
CA GLY A 96 -61.53 -38.98 -7.22
C GLY A 96 -60.02 -39.24 -7.37
N THR A 97 -59.55 -40.39 -6.87
CA THR A 97 -58.14 -40.80 -6.99
C THR A 97 -57.88 -41.38 -8.38
N VAL A 98 -56.98 -40.78 -9.15
CA VAL A 98 -56.53 -41.32 -10.44
C VAL A 98 -55.24 -42.13 -10.21
N THR A 99 -55.32 -43.46 -10.28
CA THR A 99 -54.18 -44.38 -10.11
C THR A 99 -53.86 -45.09 -11.43
N GLY A 100 -52.64 -44.90 -11.96
CA GLY A 100 -52.15 -45.59 -13.16
C GLY A 100 -50.68 -45.25 -13.43
N SER A 101 -49.90 -46.23 -13.91
CA SER A 101 -48.43 -46.17 -14.06
C SER A 101 -47.95 -45.54 -15.38
N ALA A 102 -48.84 -45.16 -16.30
CA ALA A 102 -48.49 -44.39 -17.49
C ALA A 102 -48.57 -42.91 -17.14
N SER A 103 -47.54 -42.13 -17.50
CA SER A 103 -47.43 -40.68 -17.27
C SER A 103 -48.78 -39.98 -17.25
N LEU A 104 -49.28 -39.69 -16.05
CA LEU A 104 -50.48 -38.91 -15.88
C LEU A 104 -50.08 -37.46 -16.17
N ASN A 105 -50.12 -37.06 -17.44
CA ASN A 105 -50.12 -35.66 -17.82
C ASN A 105 -51.44 -35.07 -17.33
N VAL A 106 -51.52 -34.79 -16.03
CA VAL A 106 -52.62 -34.03 -15.43
C VAL A 106 -52.79 -32.70 -16.16
N LEU A 107 -51.68 -32.14 -16.67
CA LEU A 107 -51.58 -30.99 -17.58
C LEU A 107 -50.76 -31.35 -18.83
N LYS A 108 -51.23 -30.95 -20.01
CA LYS A 108 -50.42 -30.84 -21.24
C LYS A 108 -49.77 -29.46 -21.33
N SER A 109 -48.84 -29.28 -22.26
CA SER A 109 -48.28 -27.96 -22.57
C SER A 109 -49.41 -26.98 -22.88
N GLY A 110 -49.50 -25.88 -22.13
CA GLY A 110 -50.54 -24.86 -22.25
C GLY A 110 -51.70 -24.96 -21.24
N ASP A 111 -51.83 -26.08 -20.52
CA ASP A 111 -52.87 -26.23 -19.50
C ASP A 111 -52.49 -25.48 -18.20
N THR A 112 -53.48 -24.85 -17.55
CA THR A 112 -53.30 -24.11 -16.28
C THR A 112 -53.98 -24.85 -15.14
N MET A 113 -53.26 -25.15 -14.05
CA MET A 113 -53.87 -25.59 -12.80
C MET A 113 -54.40 -24.39 -12.03
N THR A 114 -55.66 -24.46 -11.60
CA THR A 114 -56.21 -23.57 -10.58
C THR A 114 -56.39 -24.39 -9.31
N GLY A 115 -55.51 -24.21 -8.32
CA GLY A 115 -55.54 -24.97 -7.06
C GLY A 115 -54.16 -25.47 -6.59
N THR A 116 -54.14 -26.16 -5.44
CA THR A 116 -52.92 -26.68 -4.82
C THR A 116 -52.49 -28.00 -5.46
N LEU A 117 -51.25 -28.06 -5.98
CA LEU A 117 -50.61 -29.32 -6.33
C LEU A 117 -49.91 -29.91 -5.09
N ASN A 118 -50.49 -30.94 -4.47
CA ASN A 118 -49.89 -31.64 -3.32
C ASN A 118 -49.11 -32.86 -3.81
N GLY A 119 -47.82 -32.68 -4.13
CA GLY A 119 -46.93 -33.74 -4.58
C GLY A 119 -45.68 -33.86 -3.72
N THR A 120 -45.27 -35.10 -3.41
CA THR A 120 -44.04 -35.38 -2.65
C THR A 120 -42.77 -34.90 -3.36
N ALA A 121 -42.77 -34.90 -4.70
CA ALA A 121 -41.72 -34.35 -5.53
C ALA A 121 -42.34 -33.65 -6.75
N VAL A 122 -42.38 -32.32 -6.72
CA VAL A 122 -42.85 -31.50 -7.84
C VAL A 122 -41.62 -31.01 -8.60
N SER A 123 -41.38 -31.57 -9.79
CA SER A 123 -40.33 -31.11 -10.71
C SER A 123 -40.97 -30.21 -11.76
N MET A 124 -40.52 -28.96 -11.85
CA MET A 124 -41.02 -27.99 -12.82
C MET A 124 -39.88 -27.60 -13.75
N SER A 125 -40.10 -27.68 -15.07
CA SER A 125 -39.09 -27.32 -16.08
C SER A 125 -38.96 -25.81 -16.30
N GLY A 126 -39.83 -25.00 -15.69
CA GLY A 126 -39.88 -23.55 -15.85
C GLY A 126 -39.86 -22.81 -14.51
N ASN A 127 -40.10 -21.50 -14.58
CA ASN A 127 -40.12 -20.64 -13.38
C ASN A 127 -41.24 -21.08 -12.42
N VAL A 128 -40.90 -21.17 -11.13
CA VAL A 128 -41.87 -21.34 -10.05
C VAL A 128 -42.12 -19.98 -9.42
N SER A 129 -43.34 -19.45 -9.56
CA SER A 129 -43.76 -18.20 -8.92
C SER A 129 -44.75 -18.52 -7.81
N GLY A 130 -44.43 -18.13 -6.57
CA GLY A 130 -45.26 -18.39 -5.40
C GLY A 130 -45.00 -17.37 -4.32
N ALA A 131 -45.96 -17.17 -3.41
CA ALA A 131 -45.85 -16.18 -2.33
C ALA A 131 -44.69 -16.45 -1.36
N ALA A 132 -44.29 -17.71 -1.20
CA ALA A 132 -43.13 -18.13 -0.44
C ALA A 132 -42.60 -19.48 -0.95
N LEU A 133 -41.28 -19.69 -0.83
CA LEU A 133 -40.63 -20.99 -0.94
C LEU A 133 -40.15 -21.40 0.45
N VAL A 134 -40.81 -22.39 1.06
CA VAL A 134 -40.52 -22.84 2.43
C VAL A 134 -39.93 -24.25 2.38
N PRO A 135 -38.60 -24.41 2.47
CA PRO A 135 -37.99 -25.73 2.54
C PRO A 135 -38.36 -26.39 3.87
N THR A 136 -38.61 -27.70 3.86
CA THR A 136 -38.93 -28.48 5.08
C THR A 136 -37.96 -29.63 5.32
N GLY A 137 -37.14 -29.99 4.34
CA GLY A 137 -36.16 -31.06 4.48
C GLY A 137 -35.00 -30.67 5.39
N SER A 138 -34.60 -31.55 6.30
CA SER A 138 -33.49 -31.33 7.24
C SER A 138 -32.16 -31.96 6.80
N THR A 139 -32.21 -32.89 5.85
CA THR A 139 -31.03 -33.55 5.29
C THR A 139 -30.44 -32.70 4.17
N VAL A 140 -29.11 -32.63 4.07
CA VAL A 140 -28.40 -31.93 2.98
C VAL A 140 -28.82 -32.53 1.63
N PRO A 141 -29.44 -31.74 0.73
CA PRO A 141 -29.80 -32.22 -0.60
C PRO A 141 -28.57 -32.24 -1.51
N ALA A 142 -28.65 -33.02 -2.59
CA ALA A 142 -27.61 -33.03 -3.63
C ALA A 142 -27.41 -31.62 -4.20
N ASN A 143 -28.49 -30.93 -4.56
CA ASN A 143 -28.49 -29.50 -4.87
C ASN A 143 -29.83 -28.90 -4.39
N GLY A 144 -29.82 -27.74 -3.72
CA GLY A 144 -31.06 -27.05 -3.32
C GLY A 144 -31.03 -26.37 -1.96
N VAL A 145 -32.21 -25.92 -1.50
CA VAL A 145 -32.42 -25.23 -0.21
C VAL A 145 -33.01 -26.20 0.82
N TYR A 146 -32.54 -26.17 2.06
CA TYR A 146 -32.95 -27.06 3.15
C TYR A 146 -32.83 -26.39 4.53
N LEU A 147 -33.26 -27.07 5.59
CA LEU A 147 -33.22 -26.63 6.98
C LEU A 147 -32.23 -27.45 7.82
N PRO A 148 -30.91 -27.14 7.80
CA PRO A 148 -29.91 -27.90 8.56
C PRO A 148 -30.13 -27.92 10.07
N ALA A 149 -30.87 -26.95 10.60
CA ALA A 149 -31.25 -26.85 12.00
C ALA A 149 -32.52 -25.98 12.13
N ALA A 150 -33.09 -25.90 13.34
CA ALA A 150 -34.18 -24.98 13.62
C ALA A 150 -33.78 -23.53 13.27
N ASN A 151 -34.69 -22.81 12.60
CA ASN A 151 -34.55 -21.41 12.21
C ASN A 151 -33.27 -21.13 11.40
N THR A 152 -32.76 -22.13 10.68
CA THR A 152 -31.56 -22.03 9.86
C THR A 152 -31.90 -22.48 8.45
N VAL A 153 -31.56 -21.66 7.45
CA VAL A 153 -31.73 -22.01 6.04
C VAL A 153 -30.35 -22.29 5.45
N GLY A 154 -30.21 -23.41 4.75
CA GLY A 154 -29.00 -23.81 4.05
C GLY A 154 -29.25 -23.95 2.55
N ILE A 155 -28.23 -23.67 1.77
CA ILE A 155 -28.16 -23.93 0.33
C ILE A 155 -27.01 -24.91 0.14
N ALA A 156 -27.28 -26.05 -0.50
CA ALA A 156 -26.31 -27.08 -0.77
C ALA A 156 -26.16 -27.32 -2.26
N THR A 157 -24.95 -27.73 -2.64
CA THR A 157 -24.60 -28.25 -3.96
C THR A 157 -23.63 -29.40 -3.80
N ASN A 158 -23.69 -30.39 -4.68
CA ASN A 158 -22.92 -31.63 -4.54
C ASN A 158 -22.98 -32.24 -3.13
N SER A 159 -24.17 -32.28 -2.52
CA SER A 159 -24.40 -32.80 -1.17
C SER A 159 -23.52 -32.16 -0.09
N THR A 160 -23.10 -30.91 -0.30
CA THR A 160 -22.25 -30.15 0.62
C THR A 160 -22.92 -28.81 0.90
N LEU A 161 -22.89 -28.38 2.16
CA LEU A 161 -23.38 -27.05 2.54
C LEU A 161 -22.51 -25.96 1.89
N GLY A 162 -23.12 -25.13 1.05
CA GLY A 162 -22.44 -24.00 0.41
C GLY A 162 -22.69 -22.67 1.12
N LEU A 163 -23.96 -22.34 1.41
CA LEU A 163 -24.36 -21.09 2.08
C LEU A 163 -25.37 -21.40 3.18
N ARG A 164 -25.31 -20.68 4.31
CA ARG A 164 -26.35 -20.74 5.34
C ARG A 164 -26.60 -19.41 6.00
N GLN A 165 -27.84 -19.21 6.46
CA GLN A 165 -28.18 -18.21 7.46
C GLN A 165 -28.69 -18.92 8.70
N ASP A 166 -28.10 -18.64 9.86
CA ASP A 166 -28.51 -19.24 11.13
C ASP A 166 -29.58 -18.45 11.88
N ALA A 167 -30.05 -19.03 12.99
CA ALA A 167 -31.07 -18.44 13.85
C ALA A 167 -30.66 -17.10 14.48
N SER A 168 -29.36 -16.79 14.53
CA SER A 168 -28.83 -15.52 15.04
C SER A 168 -28.67 -14.47 13.94
N GLY A 169 -29.01 -14.80 12.69
CA GLY A 169 -28.85 -13.94 11.53
C GLY A 169 -27.43 -13.88 10.98
N ASN A 170 -26.56 -14.83 11.36
CA ASN A 170 -25.22 -14.94 10.81
C ASN A 170 -25.25 -15.69 9.49
N VAL A 171 -24.45 -15.24 8.52
CA VAL A 171 -24.29 -15.87 7.21
C VAL A 171 -22.97 -16.63 7.17
N GLY A 172 -23.03 -17.91 6.83
CA GLY A 172 -21.85 -18.77 6.62
C GLY A 172 -21.74 -19.19 5.16
N ILE A 173 -20.51 -19.20 4.64
CA ILE A 173 -20.17 -19.78 3.35
C ILE A 173 -19.22 -20.95 3.61
N GLY A 174 -19.60 -22.15 3.20
CA GLY A 174 -18.86 -23.41 3.36
C GLY A 174 -18.82 -24.00 4.78
N ALA A 175 -19.27 -23.25 5.80
CA ALA A 175 -19.26 -23.72 7.19
C ALA A 175 -20.36 -23.08 8.07
N THR A 176 -20.40 -23.52 9.33
CA THR A 176 -21.18 -22.90 10.41
C THR A 176 -20.58 -21.55 10.79
N PRO A 177 -21.31 -20.41 10.67
CA PRO A 177 -20.76 -19.12 11.04
C PRO A 177 -20.63 -18.99 12.56
N GLY A 178 -19.47 -18.49 13.00
CA GLY A 178 -19.22 -18.05 14.37
C GLY A 178 -19.39 -16.54 14.57
N ALA A 179 -19.63 -15.79 13.48
CA ALA A 179 -19.85 -14.35 13.45
C ALA A 179 -20.78 -13.99 12.28
N ARG A 180 -21.25 -12.73 12.20
CA ARG A 180 -22.26 -12.26 11.21
C ARG A 180 -21.97 -12.67 9.77
N LEU A 181 -20.70 -12.71 9.36
CA LEU A 181 -20.25 -13.31 8.12
C LEU A 181 -19.06 -14.22 8.43
N THR A 182 -19.13 -15.48 8.03
CA THR A 182 -18.02 -16.43 8.08
C THR A 182 -17.83 -17.04 6.70
N VAL A 183 -16.58 -17.10 6.25
CA VAL A 183 -16.22 -17.76 5.00
C VAL A 183 -15.11 -18.75 5.33
N ASP A 184 -15.42 -20.04 5.23
CA ASP A 184 -14.52 -21.14 5.58
C ASP A 184 -14.69 -22.27 4.57
N ALA A 185 -13.60 -22.64 3.91
CA ALA A 185 -13.58 -23.61 2.82
C ALA A 185 -12.43 -24.63 2.95
N GLY A 186 -11.86 -24.83 4.15
CA GLY A 186 -10.64 -25.64 4.31
C GLY A 186 -9.40 -24.96 3.71
N ALA A 187 -8.46 -25.71 3.12
CA ALA A 187 -7.20 -25.13 2.61
C ALA A 187 -7.39 -24.40 1.26
N GLY A 188 -7.20 -23.07 1.21
CA GLY A 188 -7.26 -22.30 -0.04
C GLY A 188 -7.52 -20.79 0.15
N GLN A 189 -7.89 -20.12 -0.95
CA GLN A 189 -8.36 -18.73 -0.93
C GLN A 189 -9.80 -18.69 -0.42
N TYR A 190 -10.01 -18.11 0.77
CA TYR A 190 -11.33 -18.03 1.38
C TYR A 190 -12.24 -16.99 0.72
N ALA A 191 -11.70 -15.83 0.35
CA ALA A 191 -12.44 -14.78 -0.34
C ALA A 191 -11.57 -14.13 -1.42
N SER A 192 -12.15 -13.89 -2.58
CA SER A 192 -11.53 -13.15 -3.69
C SER A 192 -12.38 -11.94 -4.00
N PHE A 193 -11.77 -10.76 -3.98
CA PHE A 193 -12.38 -9.52 -4.41
C PHE A 193 -11.70 -9.14 -5.72
N ASN A 194 -12.35 -9.41 -6.84
CA ASN A 194 -11.82 -9.19 -8.18
C ASN A 194 -12.83 -8.35 -8.99
N THR A 195 -12.33 -7.50 -9.89
CA THR A 195 -13.13 -6.69 -10.80
C THR A 195 -12.54 -6.75 -12.19
N SER A 196 -13.39 -6.98 -13.20
CA SER A 196 -13.05 -6.96 -14.63
C SER A 196 -13.32 -5.61 -15.30
N SER A 197 -13.98 -4.70 -14.60
CA SER A 197 -14.22 -3.32 -15.03
C SER A 197 -13.11 -2.42 -14.49
N ALA A 198 -12.87 -1.25 -15.11
CA ALA A 198 -11.81 -0.29 -14.72
C ALA A 198 -11.87 0.26 -13.28
N GLY A 199 -12.82 -0.22 -12.45
CA GLY A 199 -12.82 0.00 -11.01
C GLY A 199 -11.76 -0.86 -10.32
N SER A 200 -11.54 -0.59 -9.04
CA SER A 200 -10.62 -1.35 -8.20
C SER A 200 -11.36 -2.24 -7.22
N ALA A 201 -10.79 -3.40 -6.91
CA ALA A 201 -11.33 -4.27 -5.88
C ALA A 201 -10.81 -3.85 -4.50
N PHE A 202 -11.74 -3.59 -3.58
CA PHE A 202 -11.44 -3.27 -2.19
C PHE A 202 -12.62 -3.62 -1.28
N ILE A 203 -12.32 -3.70 0.02
CA ILE A 203 -13.28 -3.80 1.10
C ILE A 203 -13.38 -2.42 1.76
N GLY A 204 -14.60 -1.90 1.89
CA GLY A 204 -14.88 -0.65 2.59
C GLY A 204 -15.44 -0.90 3.99
N PHE A 205 -14.97 -0.10 4.95
CA PHE A 205 -15.47 -0.08 6.32
C PHE A 205 -16.21 1.23 6.53
N SER A 206 -17.44 1.18 7.05
CA SER A 206 -18.26 2.37 7.28
C SER A 206 -19.02 2.28 8.61
N VAL A 207 -19.30 3.45 9.19
CA VAL A 207 -20.12 3.62 10.39
C VAL A 207 -21.17 4.67 10.08
N GLY A 208 -22.45 4.34 10.25
CA GLY A 208 -23.55 5.26 9.94
C GLY A 208 -23.59 5.72 8.47
N GLY A 209 -23.13 4.87 7.53
CA GLY A 209 -23.04 5.19 6.10
C GLY A 209 -21.82 6.03 5.71
N THR A 210 -20.99 6.46 6.65
CA THR A 210 -19.74 7.19 6.38
C THR A 210 -18.56 6.24 6.42
N ASN A 211 -17.70 6.27 5.41
CA ASN A 211 -16.52 5.41 5.34
C ASN A 211 -15.51 5.79 6.44
N SER A 212 -14.99 4.79 7.12
CA SER A 212 -13.90 4.91 8.11
C SER A 212 -12.56 4.49 7.52
N GLY A 213 -12.56 3.57 6.56
CA GLY A 213 -11.33 3.10 5.92
C GLY A 213 -11.57 2.04 4.85
N PHE A 214 -10.49 1.62 4.21
CA PHE A 214 -10.50 0.69 3.09
C PHE A 214 -9.26 -0.21 3.09
N ILE A 215 -9.43 -1.42 2.56
CA ILE A 215 -8.36 -2.38 2.33
C ILE A 215 -8.51 -2.92 0.90
N GLY A 216 -7.47 -2.86 0.09
CA GLY A 216 -7.54 -3.39 -1.26
C GLY A 216 -6.43 -2.87 -2.15
N ASN A 217 -6.71 -2.80 -3.44
CA ASN A 217 -5.75 -2.31 -4.41
C ASN A 217 -5.56 -0.78 -4.34
N ALA A 218 -4.31 -0.31 -4.47
CA ALA A 218 -3.98 1.10 -4.33
C ALA A 218 -4.66 2.01 -5.36
N ASN A 219 -4.98 1.52 -6.56
CA ASN A 219 -5.69 2.33 -7.56
C ASN A 219 -7.04 2.86 -7.05
N GLY A 220 -7.83 2.04 -6.37
CA GLY A 220 -9.13 2.45 -5.80
C GLY A 220 -9.06 3.00 -4.39
N VAL A 221 -8.02 2.62 -3.65
CA VAL A 221 -7.90 2.95 -2.23
C VAL A 221 -7.02 4.17 -1.99
N THR A 222 -6.06 4.50 -2.84
CA THR A 222 -5.20 5.70 -2.66
C THR A 222 -4.97 6.47 -3.96
N GLY A 223 -5.49 5.99 -5.10
CA GLY A 223 -5.17 6.54 -6.42
C GLY A 223 -3.81 6.08 -6.97
N GLY A 224 -3.21 5.04 -6.38
CA GLY A 224 -1.91 4.50 -6.77
C GLY A 224 -1.95 3.49 -7.92
N SER A 225 -0.89 2.68 -8.04
CA SER A 225 -0.79 1.63 -9.07
C SER A 225 -1.71 0.45 -8.78
N SER A 226 -2.22 -0.20 -9.83
CA SER A 226 -2.98 -1.46 -9.68
C SER A 226 -2.12 -2.67 -9.31
N SER A 227 -0.79 -2.53 -9.23
CA SER A 227 0.11 -3.55 -8.69
C SER A 227 0.19 -3.54 -7.16
N ASP A 228 -0.22 -2.44 -6.52
CA ASP A 228 0.10 -2.20 -5.12
C ASP A 228 -1.09 -2.51 -4.22
N PHE A 229 -0.80 -3.00 -3.02
CA PHE A 229 -1.80 -3.18 -1.97
C PHE A 229 -1.80 -1.97 -1.04
N ALA A 230 -2.99 -1.54 -0.62
CA ALA A 230 -3.18 -0.35 0.18
C ALA A 230 -4.10 -0.58 1.38
N LEU A 231 -3.76 0.11 2.46
CA LEU A 231 -4.54 0.28 3.67
C LEU A 231 -4.75 1.79 3.85
N ARG A 232 -6.00 2.26 3.90
CA ARG A 232 -6.32 3.68 4.07
C ARG A 232 -7.32 3.89 5.20
N GLY A 233 -6.99 4.77 6.14
CA GLY A 233 -7.95 5.40 7.03
C GLY A 233 -8.50 6.68 6.42
N GLN A 234 -9.79 6.97 6.61
CA GLN A 234 -10.37 8.26 6.18
C GLN A 234 -9.94 9.43 7.08
N GLY A 235 -9.58 9.14 8.33
CA GLY A 235 -8.89 10.07 9.24
C GLY A 235 -7.42 9.64 9.39
N ALA A 236 -7.12 8.90 10.45
CA ALA A 236 -5.81 8.31 10.70
C ALA A 236 -5.76 6.82 10.34
N LEU A 237 -4.61 6.32 9.88
CA LEU A 237 -4.30 4.89 9.90
C LEU A 237 -3.60 4.58 11.21
N VAL A 238 -4.16 3.67 12.02
CA VAL A 238 -3.74 3.43 13.40
C VAL A 238 -3.35 1.98 13.60
N PHE A 239 -2.20 1.74 14.22
CA PHE A 239 -1.72 0.42 14.59
C PHE A 239 -1.69 0.28 16.11
N ALA A 240 -2.38 -0.73 16.65
CA ALA A 240 -2.50 -0.98 18.08
C ALA A 240 -2.16 -2.43 18.43
N THR A 241 -1.63 -2.68 19.63
CA THR A 241 -1.37 -4.05 20.12
C THR A 241 -1.63 -4.15 21.63
N GLY A 242 -2.06 -5.34 22.08
CA GLY A 242 -2.47 -5.57 23.47
C GLY A 242 -3.83 -4.97 23.82
N GLY A 243 -4.73 -4.86 22.84
CA GLY A 243 -6.03 -4.19 22.97
C GLY A 243 -6.10 -2.94 22.09
N ILE A 244 -6.61 -1.83 22.64
CA ILE A 244 -6.79 -0.55 21.94
C ILE A 244 -5.60 0.42 22.12
N THR A 245 -4.47 -0.04 22.67
CA THR A 245 -3.29 0.80 22.87
C THR A 245 -2.56 1.04 21.56
N GLU A 246 -2.63 2.28 21.10
CA GLU A 246 -1.96 2.73 19.90
C GLU A 246 -0.43 2.69 20.03
N ARG A 247 0.23 2.19 18.99
CA ARG A 247 1.69 2.10 18.89
C ARG A 247 2.25 3.01 17.81
N MET A 248 1.52 3.17 16.71
CA MET A 248 1.91 4.00 15.56
C MET A 248 0.64 4.54 14.90
N ARG A 249 0.71 5.76 14.40
CA ARG A 249 -0.32 6.37 13.55
C ARG A 249 0.30 7.06 12.35
N ILE A 250 -0.42 7.02 11.24
CA ILE A 250 -0.30 8.00 10.16
C ILE A 250 -1.48 8.96 10.32
N ASP A 251 -1.22 10.21 10.66
CA ASP A 251 -2.26 11.22 10.87
C ASP A 251 -2.87 11.72 9.54
N ALA A 252 -3.92 12.53 9.63
CA ALA A 252 -4.58 13.07 8.44
C ALA A 252 -3.71 14.05 7.62
N SER A 253 -2.59 14.52 8.20
CA SER A 253 -1.59 15.36 7.51
C SER A 253 -0.49 14.52 6.85
N GLY A 254 -0.51 13.19 7.02
CA GLY A 254 0.47 12.26 6.48
C GLY A 254 1.69 12.02 7.38
N ASN A 255 1.73 12.58 8.59
CA ASN A 255 2.85 12.35 9.51
C ASN A 255 2.73 10.96 10.13
N THR A 256 3.86 10.25 10.19
CA THR A 256 3.97 9.02 10.98
C THR A 256 4.47 9.36 12.39
N THR A 257 3.67 9.06 13.42
CA THR A 257 4.01 9.34 14.82
C THR A 257 3.87 8.09 15.70
N PRO A 258 4.56 8.03 16.85
CA PRO A 258 4.22 7.08 17.90
C PRO A 258 2.80 7.30 18.41
N GLY A 259 2.19 6.27 18.99
CA GLY A 259 0.77 6.27 19.33
C GLY A 259 0.31 7.14 20.49
N ALA A 260 1.22 7.56 21.38
CA ALA A 260 0.88 8.39 22.53
C ALA A 260 1.89 9.53 22.75
N ASN A 261 3.15 9.19 22.94
CA ASN A 261 4.24 10.12 23.17
C ASN A 261 5.55 9.51 22.65
N ASN A 262 6.64 10.27 22.64
CA ASN A 262 7.92 9.77 22.16
C ASN A 262 8.65 8.84 23.16
N THR A 263 7.92 8.17 24.06
CA THR A 263 8.53 7.17 24.97
C THR A 263 8.79 5.85 24.26
N GLN A 264 8.12 5.58 23.14
CA GLN A 264 8.37 4.38 22.35
C GLN A 264 9.64 4.55 21.50
N SER A 265 10.55 3.59 21.60
CA SER A 265 11.76 3.54 20.77
C SER A 265 11.47 2.95 19.39
N LEU A 266 12.17 3.45 18.36
CA LEU A 266 12.21 2.83 17.02
C LEU A 266 13.16 1.62 17.01
N GLY A 267 12.77 0.57 17.74
CA GLY A 267 13.55 -0.66 17.91
C GLY A 267 14.03 -0.89 19.34
N SER A 268 14.93 -1.86 19.49
CA SER A 268 15.58 -2.26 20.74
C SER A 268 17.06 -2.59 20.51
N GLY A 269 17.78 -2.93 21.56
CA GLY A 269 19.18 -3.37 21.45
C GLY A 269 19.37 -4.53 20.46
N SER A 270 18.40 -5.45 20.38
CA SER A 270 18.46 -6.63 19.49
C SER A 270 17.80 -6.42 18.14
N LEU A 271 16.87 -5.48 18.02
CA LEU A 271 16.13 -5.20 16.78
C LEU A 271 16.21 -3.71 16.49
N ARG A 272 17.25 -3.31 15.74
CA ARG A 272 17.52 -1.92 15.37
C ARG A 272 17.50 -1.75 13.86
N TRP A 273 17.25 -0.53 13.42
CA TRP A 273 17.41 -0.14 12.03
C TRP A 273 18.92 -0.10 11.72
N SER A 274 19.34 -0.72 10.62
CA SER A 274 20.76 -0.68 10.20
C SER A 274 21.18 0.71 9.75
N THR A 275 20.27 1.42 9.07
CA THR A 275 20.47 2.77 8.55
C THR A 275 19.19 3.59 8.71
N VAL A 276 19.32 4.86 9.09
CA VAL A 276 18.23 5.84 9.12
C VAL A 276 18.58 6.95 8.12
N PHE A 277 17.72 7.15 7.12
CA PHE A 277 17.86 8.25 6.16
C PHE A 277 16.97 9.42 6.61
N ALA A 278 17.59 10.49 7.08
CA ALA A 278 16.91 11.72 7.50
C ALA A 278 17.68 12.94 6.96
N THR A 279 16.96 13.95 6.46
CA THR A 279 17.57 15.21 6.02
C THR A 279 17.93 16.12 7.20
N THR A 280 17.18 15.99 8.29
CA THR A 280 17.35 16.75 9.53
C THR A 280 17.05 15.86 10.74
N PHE A 281 17.73 16.13 11.85
CA PHE A 281 17.38 15.60 13.16
C PHE A 281 17.02 16.77 14.06
N ASP A 282 15.75 16.89 14.42
CA ASP A 282 15.27 17.88 15.38
C ASP A 282 15.13 17.22 16.76
N GLY A 283 16.04 17.56 17.68
CA GLY A 283 16.11 16.96 19.02
C GLY A 283 17.50 16.97 19.65
N SER A 284 17.60 16.41 20.87
CA SER A 284 18.89 16.29 21.57
C SER A 284 19.74 15.16 20.97
N GLY A 285 20.92 15.51 20.45
CA GLY A 285 21.92 14.54 20.00
C GLY A 285 22.73 13.88 21.11
N ALA A 286 22.35 14.02 22.39
CA ALA A 286 23.13 13.49 23.53
C ALA A 286 23.40 11.98 23.45
N SER A 287 22.51 11.23 22.80
CA SER A 287 22.65 9.78 22.59
C SER A 287 23.46 9.38 21.36
N LEU A 288 23.97 10.35 20.56
CA LEU A 288 24.89 10.10 19.45
C LEU A 288 26.32 9.91 19.97
N THR A 289 26.53 8.93 20.84
CA THR A 289 27.79 8.77 21.59
C THR A 289 28.95 8.27 20.74
N SER A 290 28.69 7.67 19.58
CA SER A 290 29.71 7.13 18.68
C SER A 290 30.14 8.12 17.59
N LEU A 291 29.57 9.33 17.57
CA LEU A 291 29.94 10.37 16.61
C LEU A 291 31.30 10.97 17.01
N ASN A 292 32.37 10.44 16.44
CA ASN A 292 33.73 10.96 16.64
C ASN A 292 34.04 12.09 15.62
N ALA A 293 35.09 12.89 15.88
CA ALA A 293 35.44 14.02 15.04
C ALA A 293 35.70 13.64 13.56
N THR A 294 36.20 12.42 13.29
CA THR A 294 36.41 11.93 11.91
C THR A 294 35.10 11.70 11.14
N GLN A 295 33.97 11.59 11.84
CA GLN A 295 32.64 11.45 11.22
C GLN A 295 31.95 12.81 10.96
N LEU A 296 32.51 13.94 11.44
CA LEU A 296 32.07 15.28 11.05
C LEU A 296 32.79 15.69 9.76
N ALA A 297 32.44 15.05 8.64
CA ALA A 297 33.11 15.27 7.35
C ALA A 297 32.95 16.70 6.80
N SER A 298 31.90 17.42 7.22
CA SER A 298 31.63 18.82 6.85
C SER A 298 30.68 19.48 7.85
N GLY A 299 30.55 20.82 7.78
CA GLY A 299 29.69 21.62 8.65
C GLY A 299 30.47 22.47 9.65
N THR A 300 29.77 23.31 10.41
CA THR A 300 30.34 24.12 11.49
C THR A 300 29.91 23.55 12.83
N VAL A 301 30.84 23.52 13.79
CA VAL A 301 30.53 23.24 15.20
C VAL A 301 30.38 24.60 15.88
N PRO A 302 29.21 24.93 16.47
CA PRO A 302 29.04 26.22 17.16
C PRO A 302 30.08 26.40 18.26
N ASP A 303 30.64 27.61 18.38
CA ASP A 303 31.75 27.91 19.29
C ASP A 303 31.47 27.50 20.74
N ALA A 304 30.22 27.64 21.19
CA ALA A 304 29.77 27.25 22.54
C ALA A 304 29.88 25.74 22.83
N ARG A 305 30.12 24.89 21.81
CA ARG A 305 30.38 23.46 21.97
C ARG A 305 31.84 23.15 22.30
N PHE A 306 32.75 24.11 22.09
CA PHE A 306 34.11 24.01 22.58
C PHE A 306 34.18 24.50 24.03
N PRO A 307 34.97 23.86 24.90
CA PRO A 307 35.26 24.40 26.22
C PRO A 307 35.96 25.75 26.09
N ALA A 308 35.80 26.64 27.09
CA ALA A 308 36.43 27.97 27.11
C ALA A 308 37.95 27.92 26.90
N THR A 309 38.58 26.82 27.30
CA THR A 309 39.94 26.46 26.92
C THR A 309 39.92 25.12 26.22
N LEU A 310 40.28 25.09 24.93
CA LEU A 310 40.50 23.83 24.23
C LEU A 310 41.64 23.06 24.92
N PRO A 311 41.42 21.80 25.35
CA PRO A 311 42.50 20.92 25.78
C PRO A 311 43.29 20.48 24.54
N ALA A 312 44.05 21.40 23.96
CA ALA A 312 44.87 21.14 22.79
C ALA A 312 46.25 20.64 23.23
N VAL A 313 46.64 19.43 22.78
CA VAL A 313 48.02 18.94 22.90
C VAL A 313 48.96 19.78 22.03
N SER A 314 48.46 20.34 20.92
CA SER A 314 49.19 21.24 20.03
C SER A 314 48.24 22.13 19.22
N GLY A 315 48.60 23.40 19.04
CA GLY A 315 47.95 24.34 18.13
C GLY A 315 48.62 24.44 16.75
N ALA A 316 49.51 23.52 16.38
CA ALA A 316 50.30 23.61 15.14
C ALA A 316 49.46 23.73 13.85
N ASN A 317 48.23 23.20 13.86
CA ASN A 317 47.31 23.27 12.73
C ASN A 317 46.41 24.52 12.73
N LEU A 318 46.58 25.44 13.70
CA LEU A 318 45.95 26.75 13.69
C LEU A 318 46.74 27.69 12.77
N THR A 319 46.54 27.54 11.46
CA THR A 319 47.33 28.22 10.42
C THR A 319 46.94 29.68 10.19
N ALA A 320 45.76 30.10 10.66
CA ALA A 320 45.21 31.44 10.50
C ALA A 320 45.16 32.25 11.81
N LEU A 321 46.07 31.98 12.76
CA LEU A 321 46.15 32.76 13.99
C LEU A 321 46.66 34.17 13.67
N ASN A 322 45.79 35.18 13.79
CA ASN A 322 46.21 36.57 13.68
C ASN A 322 46.89 36.98 14.99
N ALA A 323 48.11 37.52 14.92
CA ALA A 323 48.88 37.92 16.11
C ALA A 323 48.18 38.96 17.00
N SER A 324 47.19 39.71 16.49
CA SER A 324 46.32 40.56 17.32
C SER A 324 45.50 39.79 18.37
N GLN A 325 45.33 38.48 18.20
CA GLN A 325 44.65 37.59 19.13
C GLN A 325 45.59 37.06 20.24
N LEU A 326 46.89 37.37 20.19
CA LEU A 326 47.82 37.12 21.30
C LEU A 326 47.79 38.31 22.28
N THR A 327 46.64 38.52 22.93
CA THR A 327 46.40 39.66 23.84
C THR A 327 47.30 39.61 25.08
N THR A 328 47.68 38.41 25.52
CA THR A 328 48.58 38.16 26.66
C THR A 328 49.38 36.89 26.41
N GLY A 329 50.60 36.80 26.95
CA GLY A 329 51.44 35.59 26.92
C GLY A 329 52.79 35.82 26.25
N THR A 330 53.65 34.80 26.30
CA THR A 330 54.95 34.80 25.62
C THR A 330 54.88 33.92 24.38
N VAL A 331 55.48 34.38 23.28
CA VAL A 331 55.86 33.48 22.18
C VAL A 331 57.22 32.90 22.56
N PRO A 332 57.37 31.57 22.68
CA PRO A 332 58.67 30.96 22.95
C PRO A 332 59.69 31.41 21.90
N SER A 333 60.89 31.77 22.32
CA SER A 333 61.96 32.26 21.43
C SER A 333 62.26 31.30 20.27
N ALA A 334 62.11 29.99 20.49
CA ALA A 334 62.24 28.96 19.46
C ALA A 334 61.24 29.08 18.29
N ARG A 335 60.16 29.85 18.44
CA ARG A 335 59.17 30.14 17.39
C ARG A 335 59.44 31.48 16.69
N ILE A 336 60.34 32.30 17.22
CA ILE A 336 60.84 33.53 16.60
C ILE A 336 62.28 33.26 16.14
N THR A 337 62.41 32.47 15.07
CA THR A 337 63.73 32.08 14.52
C THR A 337 64.30 33.13 13.55
N ALA A 338 63.45 34.01 13.02
CA ALA A 338 63.84 35.15 12.21
C ALA A 338 62.87 36.31 12.46
N VAL A 339 63.42 37.51 12.44
CA VAL A 339 62.66 38.75 12.46
C VAL A 339 62.86 39.39 11.08
N ALA A 340 61.78 39.81 10.43
CA ALA A 340 61.87 40.45 9.12
C ALA A 340 62.71 41.75 9.20
N ALA A 341 63.42 42.08 8.12
CA ALA A 341 64.16 43.34 8.03
C ALA A 341 63.20 44.52 8.22
N GLY A 342 63.53 45.44 9.13
CA GLY A 342 62.69 46.59 9.47
C GLY A 342 61.57 46.30 10.48
N ALA A 343 61.55 45.13 11.12
CA ALA A 343 60.62 44.91 12.23
C ALA A 343 60.85 45.92 13.35
N THR A 344 59.75 46.38 13.96
CA THR A 344 59.78 47.34 15.05
C THR A 344 59.12 46.80 16.32
N ILE A 345 59.55 47.28 17.49
CA ILE A 345 58.81 47.17 18.74
C ILE A 345 58.50 48.59 19.20
N ASN A 346 57.22 48.91 19.33
CA ASN A 346 56.76 50.26 19.69
C ASN A 346 57.31 51.37 18.76
N GLY A 347 57.50 51.06 17.47
CA GLY A 347 58.04 51.99 16.48
C GLY A 347 59.57 52.05 16.40
N ASN A 348 60.30 51.35 17.28
CA ASN A 348 61.75 51.28 17.25
C ASN A 348 62.21 50.08 16.43
N GLU A 349 63.05 50.28 15.43
CA GLU A 349 63.69 49.18 14.69
C GLU A 349 64.42 48.23 15.67
N ILE A 350 64.15 46.93 15.57
CA ILE A 350 64.85 45.91 16.37
C ILE A 350 66.26 45.77 15.80
N GLY A 351 67.26 46.27 16.52
CA GLY A 351 68.67 46.22 16.12
C GLY A 351 69.37 44.88 16.44
N THR A 352 70.66 44.83 16.14
CA THR A 352 71.52 43.69 16.47
C THR A 352 72.10 43.81 17.88
N ARG A 353 72.39 42.69 18.54
CA ARG A 353 73.08 42.69 19.85
C ARG A 353 74.56 43.14 19.73
N SER A 354 75.16 42.95 18.55
CA SER A 354 76.54 43.33 18.23
C SER A 354 76.55 44.24 17.00
N LEU A 355 77.41 45.25 16.96
CA LEU A 355 77.56 46.11 15.78
C LEU A 355 77.99 45.26 14.57
N PRO A 356 77.22 45.23 13.46
CA PRO A 356 77.64 44.55 12.24
C PRO A 356 78.91 45.23 11.68
N VAL A 357 79.86 44.44 11.19
CA VAL A 357 81.13 44.95 10.68
C VAL A 357 81.17 44.86 9.16
N ASN A 358 81.22 46.02 8.51
CA ASN A 358 81.51 46.13 7.08
C ASN A 358 83.04 46.35 6.92
N SER A 359 83.76 45.32 6.51
CA SER A 359 85.22 45.37 6.34
C SER A 359 85.59 45.87 4.94
N GLN A 360 86.43 46.89 4.87
CA GLN A 360 86.88 47.53 3.62
C GLN A 360 88.41 47.61 3.58
N SER A 361 88.99 47.62 2.38
CA SER A 361 90.45 47.70 2.19
C SER A 361 90.89 48.72 1.12
N THR A 362 89.95 49.19 0.31
CA THR A 362 90.12 50.24 -0.70
C THR A 362 89.30 51.48 -0.31
N GLY A 363 89.51 52.60 -1.01
CA GLY A 363 88.73 53.81 -0.76
C GLY A 363 87.23 53.54 -0.84
N TYR A 364 86.50 53.86 0.23
CA TYR A 364 85.10 53.48 0.39
C TYR A 364 84.19 54.70 0.55
N THR A 365 83.07 54.75 -0.18
CA THR A 365 82.03 55.75 0.05
C THR A 365 80.91 55.11 0.85
N LEU A 366 80.51 55.73 1.96
CA LEU A 366 79.45 55.19 2.80
C LEU A 366 78.14 55.05 1.99
N VAL A 367 77.36 54.02 2.30
CA VAL A 367 76.04 53.77 1.70
C VAL A 367 74.99 53.62 2.80
N VAL A 368 73.71 53.81 2.48
CA VAL A 368 72.62 53.74 3.48
C VAL A 368 72.60 52.43 4.29
N ALA A 369 73.09 51.32 3.71
CA ALA A 369 73.20 50.04 4.39
C ALA A 369 74.21 50.02 5.57
N ASP A 370 75.12 50.99 5.64
CA ASP A 370 76.09 51.14 6.74
C ASP A 370 75.46 51.75 8.00
N ARG A 371 74.21 52.22 7.94
CA ARG A 371 73.51 52.78 9.10
C ARG A 371 73.48 51.76 10.25
N GLY A 372 73.92 52.17 11.44
CA GLY A 372 74.03 51.30 12.61
C GLY A 372 75.13 50.23 12.53
N GLN A 373 76.01 50.29 11.51
CA GLN A 373 77.14 49.38 11.33
C GLN A 373 78.48 50.07 11.62
N MET A 374 79.52 49.25 11.80
CA MET A 374 80.91 49.68 11.84
C MET A 374 81.59 49.41 10.49
N VAL A 375 82.05 50.46 9.82
CA VAL A 375 82.96 50.40 8.67
C VAL A 375 84.39 50.31 9.20
N SER A 376 84.97 49.11 9.15
CA SER A 376 86.36 48.85 9.53
C SER A 376 87.22 48.88 8.26
N THR A 377 88.12 49.86 8.13
CA THR A 377 88.84 50.08 6.85
C THR A 377 90.32 50.38 7.03
N THR A 378 91.13 50.03 6.02
CA THR A 378 92.54 50.43 5.91
C THR A 378 92.78 51.62 5.00
N ALA A 379 91.74 52.13 4.35
CA ALA A 379 91.80 53.20 3.35
C ALA A 379 90.80 54.33 3.67
N GLY A 380 90.91 55.46 2.97
CA GLY A 380 90.06 56.62 3.20
C GLY A 380 88.57 56.34 3.00
N VAL A 381 87.73 57.01 3.78
CA VAL A 381 86.26 56.89 3.72
C VAL A 381 85.66 58.21 3.25
N THR A 382 84.76 58.18 2.29
CA THR A 382 84.00 59.36 1.85
C THR A 382 82.62 59.36 2.50
N VAL A 383 82.27 60.47 3.16
CA VAL A 383 80.94 60.72 3.69
C VAL A 383 80.09 61.39 2.59
N PRO A 384 79.12 60.68 1.99
CA PRO A 384 78.35 61.19 0.86
C PRO A 384 77.31 62.23 1.29
N ASN A 385 76.94 63.11 0.37
CA ASN A 385 75.81 64.02 0.52
C ASN A 385 74.48 63.30 0.21
N SER A 386 73.44 63.56 1.00
CA SER A 386 72.04 63.14 0.77
C SER A 386 71.80 61.62 0.65
N VAL A 387 72.64 60.78 1.27
CA VAL A 387 72.45 59.32 1.35
C VAL A 387 71.86 58.87 2.69
N PHE A 388 72.15 59.61 3.77
CA PHE A 388 71.69 59.34 5.13
C PHE A 388 70.72 60.44 5.59
N ALA A 389 69.92 60.15 6.61
CA ALA A 389 68.97 61.08 7.22
C ALA A 389 69.39 61.49 8.64
N ALA A 390 68.71 62.50 9.20
CA ALA A 390 68.95 62.91 10.58
C ALA A 390 68.73 61.74 11.56
N GLY A 391 69.71 61.47 12.42
CA GLY A 391 69.68 60.36 13.39
C GLY A 391 70.40 59.10 12.92
N ASP A 392 70.77 58.98 11.64
CA ASP A 392 71.62 57.90 11.18
C ASP A 392 73.03 58.03 11.77
N VAL A 393 73.62 56.89 12.13
CA VAL A 393 74.97 56.82 12.69
C VAL A 393 75.75 55.73 11.96
N VAL A 394 76.98 56.06 11.59
CA VAL A 394 77.96 55.09 11.09
C VAL A 394 79.21 55.18 11.95
N THR A 395 79.68 54.05 12.47
CA THR A 395 80.97 53.97 13.14
C THR A 395 82.04 53.66 12.11
N ILE A 396 83.16 54.38 12.12
CA ILE A 396 84.31 54.13 11.26
C ILE A 396 85.49 53.78 12.15
N TYR A 397 86.11 52.62 11.92
CA TYR A 397 87.32 52.20 12.59
C TYR A 397 88.48 52.19 11.58
N ASN A 398 89.54 52.93 11.90
CA ASN A 398 90.76 52.90 11.11
C ASN A 398 91.59 51.66 11.48
N ASN A 399 91.40 50.60 10.70
CA ASN A 399 92.19 49.39 10.79
C ASN A 399 93.53 49.47 10.03
N SER A 400 93.98 50.66 9.61
CA SER A 400 95.34 50.92 9.11
C SER A 400 96.34 51.22 10.23
N ALA A 401 97.63 50.94 9.96
CA ALA A 401 98.76 51.38 10.79
C ALA A 401 99.12 52.86 10.56
N ALA A 402 98.55 53.49 9.53
CA ALA A 402 98.68 54.92 9.25
C ALA A 402 97.36 55.65 9.47
N ALA A 403 97.40 56.98 9.54
CA ALA A 403 96.19 57.79 9.53
C ALA A 403 95.48 57.68 8.17
N ILE A 404 94.14 57.67 8.19
CA ILE A 404 93.30 57.68 6.99
C ILE A 404 92.52 59.00 6.91
N THR A 405 92.22 59.43 5.68
CA THR A 405 91.36 60.59 5.47
C THR A 405 89.90 60.16 5.48
N ILE A 406 89.09 60.84 6.29
CA ILE A 406 87.64 60.84 6.16
C ILE A 406 87.26 62.04 5.31
N THR A 407 86.96 61.77 4.06
CA THR A 407 86.68 62.76 3.02
C THR A 407 85.25 63.28 3.14
N GLN A 408 85.11 64.60 3.16
CA GLN A 408 83.82 65.25 3.00
C GLN A 408 83.36 65.09 1.53
N GLY A 409 82.19 64.50 1.31
CA GLY A 409 81.59 64.43 -0.02
C GLY A 409 81.22 65.81 -0.55
N ALA A 410 81.13 65.95 -1.88
CA ALA A 410 80.73 67.21 -2.51
C ALA A 410 79.37 67.68 -1.99
N SER A 411 79.27 68.97 -1.65
CA SER A 411 78.06 69.61 -1.08
C SER A 411 77.61 69.05 0.28
N HIS A 412 78.39 68.20 0.93
CA HIS A 412 78.16 67.74 2.30
C HIS A 412 78.94 68.59 3.29
N THR A 413 78.41 68.83 4.49
CA THR A 413 79.15 69.44 5.60
C THR A 413 79.54 68.39 6.63
N LEU A 414 80.77 67.87 6.54
CA LEU A 414 81.41 67.11 7.61
C LEU A 414 82.02 68.05 8.66
N ARG A 415 81.44 68.09 9.87
CA ARG A 415 81.85 68.95 10.99
C ARG A 415 82.51 68.17 12.11
N GLN A 416 83.62 68.65 12.65
CA GLN A 416 84.23 68.06 13.85
C GLN A 416 83.43 68.46 15.09
N ALA A 417 83.12 67.50 15.95
CA ALA A 417 82.34 67.76 17.15
C ALA A 417 83.00 68.81 18.08
N GLY A 418 82.20 69.70 18.64
CA GLY A 418 82.66 70.74 19.57
C GLY A 418 83.45 71.88 18.93
N THR A 419 83.57 71.92 17.59
CA THR A 419 84.31 72.98 16.88
C THR A 419 83.51 73.53 15.70
N THR A 420 84.00 74.62 15.09
CA THR A 420 83.47 75.15 13.82
C THR A 420 84.14 74.52 12.60
N ASN A 421 85.08 73.58 12.78
CA ASN A 421 85.90 73.04 11.70
C ASN A 421 85.05 72.16 10.77
N THR A 422 85.13 72.42 9.46
CA THR A 422 84.45 71.65 8.40
C THR A 422 85.42 71.21 7.31
N GLY A 423 85.08 70.17 6.54
CA GLY A 423 85.94 69.60 5.51
C GLY A 423 86.41 68.20 5.86
N ASN A 424 87.43 67.72 5.14
CA ASN A 424 88.06 66.42 5.40
C ASN A 424 88.58 66.36 6.85
N ARG A 425 88.45 65.19 7.47
CA ARG A 425 89.08 64.87 8.76
C ARG A 425 90.19 63.85 8.57
N THR A 426 91.14 63.87 9.49
CA THR A 426 92.11 62.78 9.63
C THR A 426 91.63 61.86 10.75
N LEU A 427 91.64 60.55 10.52
CA LEU A 427 91.44 59.54 11.57
C LEU A 427 92.77 58.82 11.79
N ALA A 428 93.39 59.03 12.96
CA ALA A 428 94.66 58.44 13.34
C ALA A 428 94.65 56.91 13.22
N ALA A 429 95.83 56.30 13.14
CA ALA A 429 95.98 54.84 13.14
C ALA A 429 95.26 54.22 14.35
N ARG A 430 94.46 53.18 14.14
CA ARG A 430 93.62 52.53 15.18
C ARG A 430 92.59 53.48 15.81
N GLY A 431 92.35 54.64 15.23
CA GLY A 431 91.32 55.58 15.66
C GLY A 431 89.92 55.05 15.35
N ILE A 432 88.94 55.49 16.14
CA ILE A 432 87.53 55.19 15.93
C ILE A 432 86.75 56.50 15.90
N ALA A 433 85.85 56.63 14.93
CA ALA A 433 85.02 57.80 14.76
C ALA A 433 83.56 57.40 14.58
N ASN A 434 82.65 58.12 15.23
CA ASN A 434 81.23 58.08 14.90
C ASN A 434 80.89 59.26 14.03
N VAL A 435 80.27 58.99 12.88
CA VAL A 435 79.67 60.00 12.01
C VAL A 435 78.17 59.96 12.28
N THR A 436 77.67 61.01 12.94
CA THR A 436 76.25 61.19 13.24
C THR A 436 75.67 62.20 12.27
N PHE A 437 74.69 61.79 11.47
CA PHE A 437 74.03 62.67 10.52
C PHE A 437 72.99 63.52 11.27
N VAL A 438 73.14 64.85 11.20
CA VAL A 438 72.18 65.80 11.78
C VAL A 438 71.16 66.27 10.73
N SER A 439 71.51 66.12 9.45
CA SER A 439 70.61 66.23 8.30
C SER A 439 71.19 65.42 7.13
N GLY A 440 70.49 65.40 5.98
CA GLY A 440 71.03 64.76 4.77
C GLY A 440 72.25 65.46 4.18
N THR A 441 72.54 66.71 4.57
CA THR A 441 73.65 67.51 4.02
C THR A 441 74.68 67.91 5.09
N GLU A 442 74.51 67.49 6.34
CA GLU A 442 75.44 67.78 7.43
C GLU A 442 75.57 66.58 8.37
N SER A 443 76.82 66.25 8.70
CA SER A 443 77.14 65.26 9.72
C SER A 443 78.21 65.76 10.66
N VAL A 444 78.12 65.30 11.91
CA VAL A 444 79.08 65.58 12.97
C VAL A 444 79.92 64.33 13.18
N ILE A 445 81.24 64.48 13.08
CA ILE A 445 82.20 63.43 13.34
C ILE A 445 82.90 63.67 14.67
N THR A 446 82.95 62.63 15.50
CA THR A 446 83.61 62.62 16.80
C THR A 446 84.32 61.30 17.03
N GLY A 447 85.36 61.28 17.83
CA GLY A 447 86.00 60.03 18.26
C GLY A 447 87.50 60.17 18.53
N ALA A 448 88.07 59.13 19.13
CA ALA A 448 89.48 59.10 19.46
C ALA A 448 90.32 59.00 18.18
N GLY A 449 91.19 59.99 17.98
CA GLY A 449 92.05 60.09 16.79
C GLY A 449 91.46 60.89 15.63
N VAL A 450 90.30 61.55 15.80
CA VAL A 450 89.75 62.48 14.80
C VAL A 450 90.41 63.86 14.96
N SER A 451 91.07 64.35 13.92
CA SER A 451 91.61 65.72 13.86
C SER A 451 91.15 66.50 12.63
#